data_AF-M2Y1N2-F1
#
_entry.id   AF-M2Y1N2-F1
#
_cell.length_a   1.000
_cell.length_b   1.000
_cell.length_c   1.000
_cell.angle_alpha   90.00
_cell.angle_beta   90.00
_cell.angle_gamma   90.00
#
_symmetry.space_group_name_H-M   'P 1'
#
loop_
_entity.id
_entity.type
_entity.pdbx_description
1 polymer ?
#
loop_
_entity_poly.entity_id
_entity_poly.type
_entity_poly.pdbx_seq_one_letter_code
_entity_poly.pdbx_strand_id
1 'polypeptide(L)'
;MADLYQLNEQVAADPENFELWEKLVAESEAQEGGLSRNSSPQAIAATRDTYDRFLARFPLFFGYWKKYADLEFAIGGTEAAEMVRQTYTKRSNTL
;
A
#
# COMPACT_ATOMS: atom_id res chain seq x y z
N MET A 1 -15.74 11.08 -6.04
CA MET A 1 -15.07 10.61 -4.82
C MET A 1 -15.74 9.31 -4.48
N ALA A 2 -15.08 8.18 -4.72
CA ALA A 2 -15.63 6.91 -4.25
C ALA A 2 -15.25 6.81 -2.77
N ASP A 3 -16.20 6.49 -1.90
CA ASP A 3 -15.86 6.28 -0.49
C ASP A 3 -14.82 5.15 -0.39
N LEU A 4 -13.66 5.43 0.21
CA LEU A 4 -12.60 4.43 0.46
C LEU A 4 -13.14 3.14 1.07
N TYR A 5 -14.20 3.27 1.87
CA TYR A 5 -14.95 2.15 2.43
C TYR A 5 -15.57 1.25 1.35
N GLN A 6 -16.28 1.81 0.37
CA GLN A 6 -16.84 1.05 -0.75
C GLN A 6 -15.77 0.41 -1.62
N LEU A 7 -14.64 1.07 -1.84
CA LEU A 7 -13.52 0.47 -2.57
C LEU A 7 -12.94 -0.72 -1.80
N ASN A 8 -12.82 -0.60 -0.47
CA ASN A 8 -12.38 -1.70 0.39
C ASN A 8 -13.32 -2.91 0.30
N GLU A 9 -14.64 -2.69 0.32
CA GLU A 9 -15.62 -3.78 0.16
C GLU A 9 -15.53 -4.44 -1.22
N GLN A 10 -15.32 -3.64 -2.27
CA GLN A 10 -15.17 -4.16 -3.63
C GLN A 10 -13.89 -4.97 -3.80
N VAL A 11 -12.73 -4.52 -3.30
CA VAL A 11 -11.50 -5.34 -3.35
C VAL A 11 -11.60 -6.57 -2.44
N ALA A 12 -12.44 -6.53 -1.39
CA ALA A 12 -12.69 -7.71 -0.56
C ALA A 12 -13.58 -8.74 -1.27
N ALA A 13 -14.55 -8.27 -2.07
CA ALA A 13 -15.39 -9.13 -2.91
C ALA A 13 -14.64 -9.67 -4.14
N ASP A 14 -13.86 -8.82 -4.81
CA ASP A 14 -13.10 -9.10 -6.02
C ASP A 14 -11.60 -8.76 -5.85
N PRO A 15 -10.84 -9.54 -5.04
CA PRO A 15 -9.45 -9.27 -4.72
C PRO A 15 -8.48 -9.46 -5.90
N GLU A 16 -8.94 -10.04 -7.01
CA GLU A 16 -8.16 -10.24 -8.23
C GLU A 16 -8.38 -9.13 -9.26
N ASN A 17 -9.29 -8.19 -9.00
CA ASN A 17 -9.54 -7.06 -9.87
C ASN A 17 -8.55 -5.92 -9.60
N PHE A 18 -7.53 -5.84 -10.47
CA PHE A 18 -6.49 -4.82 -10.39
C PHE A 18 -7.03 -3.38 -10.44
N GLU A 19 -8.08 -3.10 -11.22
CA GLU A 19 -8.63 -1.73 -11.33
C GLU A 19 -9.19 -1.23 -9.99
N LEU A 20 -9.79 -2.12 -9.19
CA LEU A 20 -10.28 -1.79 -7.86
C LEU A 20 -9.14 -1.48 -6.90
N TRP A 21 -8.07 -2.27 -6.95
CA TRP A 21 -6.86 -2.02 -6.17
C TRP A 21 -6.18 -0.71 -6.57
N GLU A 22 -6.06 -0.43 -7.87
CA GLU A 22 -5.46 0.82 -8.34
C GLU A 22 -6.24 2.04 -7.86
N LYS A 23 -7.58 1.99 -7.94
CA LYS A 23 -8.45 3.04 -7.38
C LYS A 23 -8.29 3.18 -5.87
N LEU A 24 -8.23 2.07 -5.13
CA LEU A 24 -8.06 2.09 -3.68
C LEU A 24 -6.71 2.69 -3.28
N VAL A 25 -5.62 2.32 -3.97
CA VAL A 25 -4.28 2.90 -3.76
C VAL A 25 -4.31 4.38 -4.09
N ALA A 26 -4.86 4.78 -5.23
CA ALA A 26 -4.91 6.19 -5.65
C ALA A 26 -5.70 7.06 -4.66
N GLU A 27 -6.89 6.62 -4.22
CA GLU A 27 -7.67 7.35 -3.21
C GLU A 27 -6.95 7.36 -1.84
N SER A 28 -6.21 6.30 -1.50
CA SER A 28 -5.42 6.23 -0.26
C SER A 28 -4.22 7.18 -0.28
N GLU A 29 -3.50 7.27 -1.41
CA GLU A 29 -2.38 8.18 -1.61
C GLU A 29 -2.84 9.65 -1.73
N ALA A 30 -4.03 9.89 -2.28
CA ALA A 30 -4.64 11.21 -2.37
C ALA A 30 -5.16 11.73 -1.03
N GLN A 31 -5.19 10.90 0.03
CA GLN A 31 -5.57 11.35 1.36
C GLN A 31 -4.68 12.53 1.79
N GLU A 32 -5.32 13.54 2.38
CA GLU A 32 -4.67 14.77 2.86
C GLU A 32 -3.92 15.56 1.76
N GLY A 33 -4.26 15.34 0.49
CA GLY A 33 -3.64 16.03 -0.65
C GLY A 33 -2.29 15.45 -1.08
N GLY A 34 -1.94 14.26 -0.58
CA GLY A 34 -0.67 13.59 -0.85
C GLY A 34 -0.03 13.09 0.43
N LEU A 35 -0.02 11.77 0.59
CA LEU A 35 0.47 11.11 1.79
C LEU A 35 1.95 11.42 2.06
N SER A 36 2.25 11.91 3.25
CA SER A 36 3.58 12.41 3.64
C SER A 36 3.88 12.09 5.11
N ARG A 37 5.10 12.34 5.59
CA ARG A 37 5.44 12.18 7.01
C ARG A 37 4.60 13.02 7.98
N ASN A 38 3.99 14.10 7.48
CA ASN A 38 3.14 15.00 8.24
C ASN A 38 1.66 14.56 8.23
N SER A 39 1.34 13.53 7.44
CA SER A 39 0.01 12.95 7.38
C SER A 39 -0.41 12.32 8.69
N SER A 40 -1.70 12.19 8.87
CA SER A 40 -2.29 11.51 10.00
C SER A 40 -1.82 10.05 10.02
N PRO A 41 -1.45 9.49 11.19
CA PRO A 41 -0.98 8.10 11.29
C PRO A 41 -2.04 7.09 10.81
N GLN A 42 -3.32 7.47 10.87
CA GLN A 42 -4.42 6.67 10.37
C GLN A 42 -4.46 6.61 8.83
N ALA A 43 -4.19 7.72 8.14
CA ALA A 43 -4.06 7.77 6.68
C ALA A 43 -2.86 6.94 6.22
N ILE A 44 -1.73 7.09 6.91
CA ILE A 44 -0.52 6.29 6.68
C ILE A 44 -0.80 4.80 6.85
N ALA A 45 -1.43 4.41 7.96
CA ALA A 45 -1.77 3.01 8.22
C ALA A 45 -2.73 2.45 7.16
N ALA A 46 -3.72 3.23 6.72
CA ALA A 46 -4.65 2.81 5.67
C ALA A 46 -3.93 2.55 4.35
N THR A 47 -3.04 3.45 3.93
CA THR A 47 -2.25 3.28 2.71
C THR A 47 -1.30 2.09 2.81
N ARG A 48 -0.63 1.91 3.96
CA ARG A 48 0.22 0.74 4.23
C ARG A 48 -0.55 -0.57 4.13
N ASP A 49 -1.73 -0.65 4.74
CA ASP A 49 -2.59 -1.86 4.68
C ASP A 49 -3.04 -2.15 3.24
N THR A 50 -3.45 -1.12 2.49
CA THR A 50 -3.80 -1.25 1.07
C THR A 50 -2.63 -1.80 0.25
N TYR A 51 -1.44 -1.21 0.38
CA TYR A 51 -0.23 -1.68 -0.29
C TYR A 51 0.15 -3.10 0.12
N ASP A 52 0.07 -3.43 1.41
CA ASP A 52 0.40 -4.77 1.90
C ASP A 52 -0.49 -5.84 1.28
N ARG A 53 -1.81 -5.63 1.27
CA ARG A 53 -2.78 -6.55 0.67
C ARG A 53 -2.61 -6.65 -0.83
N PHE A 54 -2.44 -5.51 -1.51
CA PHE A 54 -2.22 -5.46 -2.95
C PHE A 54 -0.97 -6.23 -3.35
N LEU A 55 0.16 -5.99 -2.67
CA LEU A 55 1.44 -6.65 -2.94
C LEU A 55 1.47 -8.10 -2.48
N ALA A 56 0.67 -8.48 -1.47
CA ALA A 56 0.45 -9.88 -1.11
C ALA A 56 -0.22 -10.67 -2.24
N ARG A 57 -1.16 -10.02 -2.94
CA ARG A 57 -1.90 -10.63 -4.04
C ARG A 57 -1.13 -10.60 -5.35
N PHE A 58 -0.41 -9.52 -5.62
CA PHE A 58 0.37 -9.29 -6.83
C PHE A 58 1.87 -9.11 -6.52
N PRO A 59 2.56 -10.16 -6.02
CA PRO A 59 3.96 -10.05 -5.60
C PRO A 59 4.94 -9.76 -6.75
N LEU A 60 4.51 -9.95 -8.00
CA LEU A 60 5.30 -9.70 -9.21
C LEU A 60 5.47 -8.20 -9.55
N PHE A 61 4.85 -7.29 -8.82
CA PHE A 61 4.91 -5.85 -9.08
C PHE A 61 6.05 -5.15 -8.33
N PHE A 62 7.29 -5.36 -8.78
CA PHE A 62 8.49 -4.72 -8.23
C PHE A 62 8.43 -3.18 -8.19
N GLY A 63 7.76 -2.56 -9.17
CA GLY A 63 7.60 -1.10 -9.23
C GLY A 63 6.83 -0.54 -8.04
N TYR A 64 5.78 -1.24 -7.59
CA TYR A 64 4.98 -0.83 -6.43
C TYR A 64 5.71 -1.13 -5.12
N TRP A 65 6.45 -2.24 -5.02
CA TRP A 65 7.34 -2.49 -3.88
C TRP A 65 8.36 -1.37 -3.67
N LYS A 66 8.93 -0.85 -4.76
CA LYS A 66 9.86 0.29 -4.70
C LYS A 66 9.17 1.55 -4.19
N LYS A 67 7.97 1.86 -4.70
CA LYS A 67 7.16 3.00 -4.21
C LYS A 67 6.84 2.86 -2.73
N TYR A 68 6.44 1.67 -2.29
CA TYR A 68 6.10 1.42 -0.90
C TYR A 68 7.32 1.60 0.03
N ALA A 69 8.48 1.10 -0.38
CA ALA A 69 9.72 1.32 0.37
C ALA A 69 10.14 2.80 0.42
N ASP A 70 9.94 3.56 -0.66
CA ASP A 70 10.23 5.00 -0.73
C ASP A 70 9.29 5.81 0.16
N LEU A 71 7.99 5.46 0.16
CA LEU A 71 6.99 6.02 1.05
C LEU A 71 7.35 5.77 2.52
N GLU A 72 7.70 4.52 2.86
CA GLU A 72 8.12 4.16 4.21
C GLU A 72 9.40 4.88 4.63
N PHE A 73 10.34 5.05 3.71
CA PHE A 73 11.53 5.85 3.94
C PHE A 73 11.19 7.32 4.21
N ALA A 74 10.26 7.90 3.44
CA ALA A 74 9.83 9.28 3.60
C ALA A 74 9.09 9.53 4.93
N ILE A 75 8.29 8.55 5.38
CA ILE A 75 7.46 8.65 6.60
C ILE A 75 8.26 8.28 7.86
N GLY A 76 8.84 7.08 7.87
CA GLY A 76 9.46 6.46 9.05
C GLY A 76 10.98 6.36 8.98
N GLY A 77 11.60 6.85 7.92
CA GLY A 77 13.04 6.77 7.73
C GLY A 77 13.53 5.35 7.41
N THR A 78 14.82 5.12 7.66
CA THR A 78 15.52 3.89 7.24
C THR A 78 14.91 2.62 7.82
N GLU A 79 14.47 2.63 9.09
CA GLU A 79 13.92 1.45 9.78
C GLU A 79 12.62 0.94 9.13
N ALA A 80 11.74 1.85 8.72
CA ALA A 80 10.50 1.49 8.04
C ALA A 80 10.76 0.90 6.65
N ALA A 81 11.71 1.49 5.91
CA ALA A 81 12.13 0.96 4.61
C ALA A 81 12.77 -0.44 4.70
N GLU A 82 13.54 -0.69 5.77
CA GLU A 82 14.10 -2.02 6.04
C GLU A 82 13.00 -3.05 6.34
N MET A 83 11.95 -2.70 7.08
CA MET A 83 10.82 -3.60 7.31
C MET A 83 10.11 -4.00 6.01
N VAL A 84 9.93 -3.07 5.07
CA VAL A 84 9.35 -3.40 3.74
C VAL A 84 10.23 -4.37 2.98
N ARG A 85 11.54 -4.09 2.93
CA ARG A 85 12.51 -4.94 2.23
C ARG A 85 12.54 -6.35 2.84
N GLN A 86 12.53 -6.45 4.15
CA GLN A 86 12.47 -7.73 4.88
C GLN A 86 11.17 -8.48 4.58
N THR A 87 10.05 -7.76 4.53
CA THR A 87 8.73 -8.33 4.21
C THR A 87 8.70 -8.87 2.77
N TYR A 88 9.24 -8.10 1.82
CA TYR A 88 9.41 -8.53 0.44
C TYR A 88 10.20 -9.83 0.33
N THR A 89 11.39 -9.89 0.96
CA THR A 89 12.26 -11.08 0.93
C THR A 89 11.62 -12.29 1.60
N LYS A 90 10.89 -12.11 2.71
CA LYS A 90 10.17 -13.21 3.36
C LYS A 90 9.01 -13.72 2.50
N ARG A 91 8.23 -12.82 1.90
CA ARG A 91 7.12 -13.17 1.01
C ARG A 91 7.60 -13.89 -0.24
N SER A 92 8.70 -13.46 -0.86
CA SER A 92 9.23 -14.12 -2.06
C SER A 92 9.75 -15.53 -1.80
N ASN A 93 10.22 -15.82 -0.58
CA ASN A 93 10.80 -17.12 -0.22
C ASN A 93 9.75 -18.13 0.28
N THR A 94 8.48 -17.74 0.36
CA THR A 94 7.36 -18.58 0.83
C THR A 94 6.42 -19.01 -0.31
N LEU A 95 6.73 -18.64 -1.57
CA LEU A 95 6.02 -19.06 -2.78
C LEU A 95 6.79 -20.16 -3.52
#